data_AF-A0AAU8Z313-F1
#
_entry.id   AF-A0AAU8Z313-F1
#
_cell.length_a   1.000
_cell.length_b   1.000
_cell.length_c   1.000
_cell.angle_alpha   90.00
_cell.angle_beta   90.00
_cell.angle_gamma   90.00
#
_symmetry.space_group_name_H-M   'P 1'
#
loop_
_entity.id
_entity.type
_entity.pdbx_description
1 polymer ?
#
loop_
_entity_poly.entity_id
_entity_poly.type
_entity_poly.pdbx_seq_one_letter_code
_entity_poly.pdbx_strand_id
1 'polypeptide(L)'
;MKKSMLYTGIGYLICSITLILFVKLGPNVSFKGVIIGFASALILPGTIMIYKYIRWSKSQNIPIYEARIKEEQINLNDERKIRIRDKSGYITYTIMTWVLLFANLIFSAMKIKTVVLVALWALWLFQYICGVVISKYLEKKL
;
A
#
# COMPACT_ATOMS: atom_id res chain seq x y z
N MET A 1 18.86 14.94 2.57
CA MET A 1 17.80 14.05 3.11
C MET A 1 17.68 14.24 4.62
N LYS A 2 16.47 14.26 5.18
CA LYS A 2 16.29 14.40 6.64
C LYS A 2 16.72 13.10 7.35
N LYS A 3 17.46 13.22 8.45
CA LYS A 3 17.86 12.09 9.31
C LYS A 3 16.65 11.32 9.87
N SER A 4 15.50 12.00 10.01
CA SER A 4 14.24 11.36 10.42
C SER A 4 13.85 10.18 9.54
N MET A 5 14.14 10.22 8.23
CA MET A 5 13.80 9.12 7.31
C MET A 5 14.56 7.83 7.63
N LEU A 6 15.80 7.94 8.11
CA LEU A 6 16.59 6.80 8.56
C LEU A 6 16.03 6.24 9.87
N TYR A 7 15.72 7.12 10.84
CA TYR A 7 15.14 6.69 12.11
C TYR A 7 13.77 6.02 11.94
N THR A 8 12.92 6.54 11.04
CA THR A 8 11.63 5.89 10.73
C THR A 8 11.83 4.53 10.07
N GLY A 9 12.80 4.41 9.15
CA GLY A 9 13.11 3.12 8.51
C GLY A 9 13.60 2.07 9.50
N ILE A 10 14.49 2.46 10.43
CA ILE A 10 14.96 1.59 11.51
C ILE A 10 13.81 1.24 12.46
N GLY A 11 12.95 2.20 12.80
CA GLY A 11 11.76 1.97 13.62
C GLY A 11 10.83 0.91 13.03
N TYR A 12 10.59 0.95 11.72
CA TYR A 12 9.81 -0.08 11.02
C TYR A 12 10.43 -1.47 11.13
N LEU A 13 11.75 -1.59 10.98
CA LEU A 13 12.45 -2.87 11.10
C LEU A 13 12.43 -3.41 12.53
N ILE A 14 12.67 -2.56 13.54
CA ILE A 14 12.60 -2.96 14.95
C ILE A 14 11.20 -3.45 15.27
N CYS A 15 10.16 -2.67 14.90
CA CYS A 15 8.77 -3.05 15.11
C CYS A 15 8.44 -4.40 14.46
N SER A 16 8.88 -4.62 13.22
CA SER A 16 8.72 -5.90 12.54
C SER A 16 9.40 -7.06 13.27
N ILE A 17 10.64 -6.87 13.73
CA ILE A 17 11.41 -7.91 14.43
C ILE A 17 10.73 -8.24 15.76
N THR A 18 10.26 -7.25 16.50
CA THR A 18 9.52 -7.44 17.75
C THR A 18 8.24 -8.24 17.52
N LEU A 19 7.48 -7.96 16.46
CA LEU A 19 6.27 -8.74 16.12
C LEU A 19 6.59 -10.19 15.77
N ILE A 20 7.67 -10.46 15.04
CA ILE A 20 8.11 -11.82 14.71
C ILE A 20 8.55 -12.57 15.97
N LEU A 21 9.33 -11.92 16.83
CA LEU A 21 9.78 -12.49 18.10
C LEU A 21 8.59 -12.79 19.03
N PHE A 22 7.60 -11.90 19.08
CA PHE A 22 6.38 -12.10 19.86
C PHE A 22 5.60 -13.35 19.41
N VAL A 23 5.51 -13.60 18.10
CA VAL A 23 4.85 -14.81 17.57
C VAL A 23 5.64 -16.08 17.87
N LYS A 24 6.98 -16.01 17.86
CA LYS A 24 7.88 -17.15 18.05
C LYS A 24 8.04 -17.54 19.53
N LEU A 25 8.14 -16.56 20.42
CA LEU A 25 8.39 -16.75 21.86
C LEU A 25 7.13 -16.63 22.72
N GLY A 26 6.06 -16.03 22.19
CA GLY A 26 4.81 -15.81 22.91
C GLY A 26 3.84 -17.00 22.90
N PRO A 27 2.70 -16.87 23.60
CA PRO A 27 1.68 -17.90 23.69
C PRO A 27 1.09 -18.28 22.33
N ASN A 28 0.46 -19.46 22.25
CA ASN A 28 -0.23 -19.92 21.05
C ASN A 28 -1.50 -19.10 20.79
N VAL A 29 -1.34 -17.96 20.10
CA VAL A 29 -2.45 -17.13 19.61
C VAL A 29 -3.03 -17.71 18.31
N SER A 30 -4.34 -17.67 18.12
CA SER A 30 -4.99 -18.21 16.90
C SER A 30 -4.67 -17.42 15.62
N PHE A 31 -4.18 -16.18 15.75
CA PHE A 31 -3.93 -15.26 14.64
C PHE A 31 -2.44 -15.06 14.31
N LYS A 32 -1.57 -16.05 14.61
CA LYS A 32 -0.12 -15.98 14.32
C LYS A 32 0.18 -15.58 12.86
N GLY A 33 -0.56 -16.14 11.91
CA GLY A 33 -0.40 -15.82 10.49
C GLY A 33 -0.65 -14.36 10.15
N VAL A 34 -1.63 -13.72 10.79
CA VAL A 34 -1.94 -12.29 10.60
C VAL A 34 -0.80 -11.42 11.12
N ILE A 35 -0.28 -11.73 12.31
CA ILE A 35 0.83 -10.98 12.92
C ILE A 35 2.11 -11.10 12.07
N ILE A 36 2.40 -12.30 11.55
CA ILE A 36 3.53 -12.49 10.62
C ILE A 36 3.31 -11.71 9.32
N GLY A 37 2.08 -11.68 8.80
CA GLY A 37 1.73 -10.89 7.61
C GLY A 37 1.93 -9.38 7.82
N PHE A 38 1.55 -8.84 8.98
CA PHE A 38 1.84 -7.44 9.32
C PHE A 38 3.34 -7.19 9.47
N ALA A 39 4.06 -8.10 10.12
CA ALA A 39 5.50 -7.96 10.26
C ALA A 39 6.19 -7.92 8.88
N SER A 40 5.87 -8.84 7.98
CA SER A 40 6.46 -8.86 6.63
C SER A 40 6.12 -7.62 5.81
N ALA A 41 4.91 -7.07 5.96
CA ALA A 41 4.50 -5.83 5.32
C ALA A 41 5.31 -4.59 5.78
N LEU A 42 5.88 -4.60 6.99
CA LEU A 42 6.70 -3.51 7.54
C LEU A 42 8.18 -3.59 7.13
N ILE A 43 8.69 -4.78 6.80
CA ILE A 43 10.10 -4.97 6.39
C ILE A 43 10.42 -4.25 5.08
N LEU A 44 9.56 -4.42 4.07
CA LEU A 44 9.72 -3.80 2.75
C LEU A 44 9.85 -2.27 2.81
N PRO A 45 8.91 -1.51 3.41
CA PRO A 45 9.04 -0.06 3.49
C PRO A 45 10.25 0.36 4.35
N GLY A 46 10.53 -0.35 5.46
CA GLY A 46 11.68 -0.07 6.31
C GLY A 46 13.02 -0.17 5.57
N THR A 47 13.22 -1.26 4.82
CA THR A 47 14.43 -1.47 4.01
C THR A 47 14.56 -0.44 2.87
N ILE A 48 13.48 -0.13 2.16
CA ILE A 48 13.47 0.87 1.09
C ILE A 48 13.82 2.26 1.63
N MET A 49 13.31 2.66 2.80
CA MET A 49 13.61 3.96 3.42
C MET A 49 15.10 4.08 3.77
N ILE A 50 15.69 3.05 4.37
CA ILE A 50 17.12 3.03 4.72
C ILE A 50 17.98 3.07 3.44
N TYR A 51 17.64 2.25 2.45
CA TYR A 51 18.34 2.25 1.15
C TYR A 51 18.30 3.63 0.48
N LYS A 52 17.11 4.24 0.43
CA LYS A 52 16.92 5.58 -0.14
C LYS A 52 17.75 6.62 0.61
N TYR A 53 17.78 6.56 1.94
CA TYR A 53 18.61 7.47 2.74
C TYR A 53 20.10 7.31 2.42
N ILE A 54 20.64 6.09 2.44
CA ILE A 54 22.07 5.84 2.16
C ILE A 54 22.43 6.31 0.74
N ARG A 55 21.62 5.96 -0.26
CA ARG A 55 21.88 6.32 -1.66
C ARG A 55 21.91 7.83 -1.87
N TRP A 56 20.91 8.56 -1.35
CA TRP A 56 20.76 10.00 -1.60
C TRP A 56 21.49 10.89 -0.58
N SER A 57 22.04 10.32 0.49
CA SER A 57 22.90 11.05 1.44
C SER A 57 24.36 11.11 1.00
N LYS A 58 24.77 10.35 -0.02
CA LYS A 58 26.13 10.40 -0.59
C LYS A 58 26.33 11.70 -1.36
N SER A 59 27.43 12.42 -1.09
CA SER A 59 27.76 13.74 -1.70
C SER A 59 27.60 13.76 -3.23
N GLN A 60 28.06 12.70 -3.91
CA GLN A 60 27.95 12.52 -5.36
C GLN A 60 26.51 12.56 -5.91
N ASN A 61 25.52 12.14 -5.12
CA ASN A 61 24.13 11.99 -5.56
C ASN A 61 23.24 13.17 -5.15
N ILE A 62 23.75 14.12 -4.35
CA ILE A 62 23.01 15.32 -3.92
C ILE A 62 22.55 16.17 -5.12
N PRO A 63 23.40 16.55 -6.10
CA PRO A 63 22.93 17.38 -7.21
C PRO A 63 21.88 16.66 -8.08
N ILE A 64 22.03 15.34 -8.26
CA ILE A 64 21.06 14.51 -8.98
C ILE A 64 19.73 14.46 -8.22
N TYR A 65 19.78 14.35 -6.90
CA TYR A 65 18.59 14.35 -6.05
C TYR A 65 17.82 15.68 -6.14
N GLU A 66 18.52 16.80 -6.11
CA GLU A 66 17.90 18.13 -6.21
C GLU A 66 17.26 18.35 -7.59
N ALA A 67 17.94 17.96 -8.66
CA ALA A 67 17.39 18.01 -10.02
C ALA A 67 16.11 17.16 -10.12
N ARG A 68 16.13 15.94 -9.56
CA ARG A 68 14.97 15.06 -9.50
C ARG A 68 13.81 15.67 -8.72
N ILE A 69 14.07 16.30 -7.57
CA ILE A 69 13.01 16.96 -6.77
C ILE A 69 12.37 18.09 -7.58
N LYS A 70 13.15 18.90 -8.29
CA LYS A 70 12.62 19.95 -9.17
C LYS A 70 11.75 19.36 -10.29
N GLU A 71 12.22 18.30 -10.94
CA GLU A 71 11.46 17.60 -11.98
C GLU A 71 10.16 16.99 -11.44
N GLU A 72 10.20 16.38 -10.25
CA GLU A 72 9.01 15.86 -9.57
C GLU A 72 8.00 16.97 -9.27
N GLN A 73 8.43 18.16 -8.85
CA GLN A 73 7.54 19.32 -8.63
C GLN A 73 6.88 19.80 -9.93
N ILE A 74 7.61 19.82 -11.05
CA ILE A 74 7.05 20.17 -12.35
C ILE A 74 6.02 19.12 -12.77
N ASN A 75 6.38 17.84 -12.70
CA ASN A 75 5.51 16.72 -13.07
C ASN A 75 4.24 16.62 -12.22
N LEU A 76 4.26 17.08 -10.97
CA LEU A 76 3.08 17.09 -10.10
C LEU A 76 2.01 18.09 -10.56
N ASN A 77 2.43 19.21 -11.16
CA ASN A 77 1.55 20.27 -11.64
C ASN A 77 1.26 20.19 -13.14
N ASP A 78 1.93 19.28 -13.86
CA ASP A 78 1.67 19.03 -15.28
C ASP A 78 0.27 18.44 -15.50
N GLU A 79 -0.57 19.18 -16.22
CA GLU A 79 -1.95 18.79 -16.55
C GLU A 79 -2.04 17.43 -17.24
N ARG A 80 -1.10 17.10 -18.11
CA ARG A 80 -1.07 15.80 -18.81
C ARG A 80 -0.85 14.67 -17.79
N LYS A 81 0.07 14.86 -16.85
CA LYS A 81 0.37 13.86 -15.80
C LYS A 81 -0.78 13.73 -14.81
N ILE A 82 -1.46 14.82 -14.47
CA ILE A 82 -2.69 14.80 -13.67
C ILE A 82 -3.75 13.95 -14.35
N ARG A 83 -4.06 14.23 -15.63
CA ARG A 83 -5.06 13.46 -16.39
C ARG A 83 -4.71 11.97 -16.51
N ILE A 84 -3.43 11.65 -16.76
CA ILE A 84 -2.97 10.25 -16.82
C ILE A 84 -3.19 9.55 -15.49
N ARG A 85 -2.88 10.21 -14.37
CA ARG A 85 -3.07 9.65 -13.02
C ARG A 85 -4.55 9.40 -12.72
N ASP A 86 -5.43 10.32 -13.06
CA ASP A 86 -6.88 10.14 -12.88
C ASP A 86 -7.40 8.97 -13.74
N LYS A 87 -6.99 8.91 -15.01
CA LYS A 87 -7.36 7.80 -15.89
C LYS A 87 -6.80 6.46 -15.41
N SER A 88 -5.57 6.45 -14.88
CA SER A 88 -4.97 5.25 -14.31
C SER A 88 -5.76 4.74 -13.10
N GLY A 89 -6.21 5.63 -12.22
CA GLY A 89 -7.06 5.27 -11.09
C GLY A 89 -8.36 4.61 -11.52
N TYR A 90 -9.03 5.18 -12.53
CA TYR A 90 -10.24 4.59 -13.12
C TYR A 90 -9.99 3.20 -13.73
N ILE A 91 -8.91 3.04 -14.52
CA ILE A 91 -8.57 1.76 -15.15
C ILE A 91 -8.25 0.71 -14.08
N THR A 92 -7.42 1.05 -13.08
CA THR A 92 -7.07 0.14 -11.99
C THR A 92 -8.29 -0.25 -11.16
N TYR A 93 -9.18 0.70 -10.85
CA TYR A 93 -10.43 0.40 -10.14
C TYR A 93 -11.30 -0.59 -10.92
N THR A 94 -11.42 -0.39 -12.24
CA THR A 94 -12.17 -1.30 -13.12
C THR A 94 -11.56 -2.70 -13.11
N ILE A 95 -10.25 -2.81 -13.33
CA ILE A 95 -9.53 -4.10 -13.31
C ILE A 95 -9.70 -4.78 -11.95
N MET A 96 -9.50 -4.06 -10.84
CA MET A 96 -9.58 -4.63 -9.49
C MET A 96 -10.98 -5.14 -9.17
N THR A 97 -12.02 -4.43 -9.62
CA THR A 97 -13.42 -4.86 -9.43
C THR A 97 -13.68 -6.20 -10.10
N TRP A 98 -13.16 -6.41 -11.33
CA TRP A 98 -13.26 -7.70 -12.02
C TRP A 98 -12.41 -8.78 -11.35
N VAL A 99 -11.17 -8.48 -10.99
CA VAL A 99 -10.28 -9.44 -10.29
C VAL A 99 -10.92 -9.93 -8.99
N LEU A 100 -11.48 -9.02 -8.19
CA LEU A 100 -12.13 -9.37 -6.93
C LEU A 100 -13.42 -10.16 -7.15
N LEU A 101 -14.17 -9.86 -8.22
CA LEU A 101 -15.36 -10.63 -8.60
C LEU A 101 -15.00 -12.07 -8.99
N PHE A 102 -14.00 -12.27 -9.85
CA PHE A 102 -13.55 -13.61 -10.24
C PHE A 102 -12.95 -14.39 -9.06
N ALA A 103 -12.19 -13.73 -8.19
CA ALA A 103 -11.68 -14.35 -6.97
C ALA A 103 -12.83 -14.86 -6.08
N ASN A 104 -13.88 -14.06 -5.89
CA ASN A 104 -15.09 -14.46 -5.16
C ASN A 104 -15.77 -15.69 -5.78
N LEU A 105 -15.89 -15.75 -7.12
CA LEU A 105 -16.48 -16.89 -7.82
C LEU A 105 -15.67 -18.18 -7.62
N ILE A 106 -14.33 -18.10 -7.72
CA ILE A 106 -13.44 -19.24 -7.48
C ILE A 106 -13.58 -19.73 -6.04
N PHE A 107 -13.53 -18.82 -5.06
CA PHE A 107 -13.69 -19.18 -3.65
C PHE A 107 -15.07 -19.75 -3.32
N SER A 108 -16.11 -19.31 -4.02
CA SER A 108 -17.45 -19.90 -3.93
C SER A 108 -17.48 -21.33 -4.46
N ALA A 109 -16.80 -21.60 -5.58
CA ALA A 109 -16.72 -22.94 -6.17
C ALA A 109 -15.94 -23.92 -5.27
N MET A 110 -14.92 -23.43 -4.55
CA MET A 110 -14.11 -24.22 -3.61
C MET A 110 -14.83 -24.58 -2.29
N LYS A 111 -16.10 -24.18 -2.11
CA LYS A 111 -16.92 -24.44 -0.90
C LYS A 111 -16.19 -24.07 0.41
N ILE A 112 -15.54 -22.91 0.42
CA ILE A 112 -14.92 -22.34 1.64
C ILE A 112 -16.00 -22.01 2.68
N LYS A 113 -15.62 -21.95 3.96
CA LYS A 113 -16.48 -21.51 5.07
C LYS A 113 -17.32 -20.29 4.68
N THR A 114 -18.63 -20.38 4.88
CA THR A 114 -19.61 -19.35 4.50
C THR A 114 -19.26 -17.97 5.04
N VAL A 115 -18.72 -17.88 6.25
CA VAL A 115 -18.29 -16.61 6.87
C VAL A 115 -17.22 -15.88 6.04
N VAL A 116 -16.25 -16.63 5.49
CA VAL A 116 -15.18 -16.05 4.66
C VAL A 116 -15.76 -15.57 3.33
N LEU A 117 -16.68 -16.34 2.73
CA LEU A 117 -17.33 -15.96 1.49
C LEU A 117 -18.15 -14.68 1.65
N VAL A 118 -18.96 -14.58 2.72
CA VAL A 118 -19.72 -13.36 3.03
C VAL A 118 -18.79 -12.17 3.24
N ALA A 119 -17.66 -12.35 3.92
CA ALA A 119 -16.69 -11.27 4.11
C ALA A 119 -16.09 -10.77 2.79
N LEU A 120 -15.77 -11.68 1.85
CA LEU A 120 -15.21 -11.30 0.54
C LEU A 120 -16.23 -10.59 -0.36
N TRP A 121 -17.50 -11.00 -0.32
CA TRP A 121 -18.59 -10.29 -1.00
C TRP A 121 -18.86 -8.91 -0.38
N ALA A 122 -18.80 -8.80 0.95
CA ALA A 122 -18.90 -7.52 1.64
C ALA A 122 -17.76 -6.56 1.25
N LEU A 123 -16.53 -7.07 1.11
CA LEU A 123 -15.39 -6.28 0.62
C LEU A 123 -15.62 -5.77 -0.81
N TRP A 124 -16.17 -6.60 -1.69
CA TRP A 124 -16.51 -6.19 -3.06
C TRP A 124 -17.58 -5.09 -3.09
N LEU A 125 -18.64 -5.24 -2.29
CA LEU A 125 -19.67 -4.21 -2.14
C LEU A 125 -19.11 -2.92 -1.55
N PHE A 126 -18.26 -3.02 -0.53
CA PHE A 126 -17.61 -1.85 0.08
C PHE A 126 -16.73 -1.09 -0.93
N GLN A 127 -15.95 -1.79 -1.75
CA GLN A 127 -15.16 -1.18 -2.82
C GLN A 127 -16.06 -0.44 -3.81
N TYR A 128 -17.18 -1.04 -4.21
CA TYR A 128 -18.15 -0.43 -5.11
C TYR A 128 -18.77 0.85 -4.52
N ILE A 129 -19.24 0.78 -3.27
CA ILE A 129 -19.85 1.92 -2.57
C ILE A 129 -18.85 3.06 -2.44
N CYS A 130 -17.60 2.78 -2.04
CA CYS A 130 -16.54 3.79 -1.98
C CYS A 130 -16.33 4.48 -3.33
N GLY A 131 -16.30 3.72 -4.43
CA GLY A 131 -16.18 4.28 -5.77
C GLY A 131 -17.31 5.26 -6.11
N VAL A 132 -18.56 4.90 -5.80
CA VAL A 132 -19.74 5.75 -6.04
C VAL A 132 -19.71 7.01 -5.16
N VAL A 133 -19.43 6.85 -3.86
CA VAL A 133 -19.39 7.98 -2.91
C VAL A 133 -18.31 8.98 -3.28
N ILE A 134 -17.11 8.50 -3.60
CA ILE A 134 -15.99 9.37 -4.02
C ILE A 134 -16.33 10.08 -5.33
N SER A 135 -16.95 9.39 -6.29
CA SER A 135 -17.35 10.00 -7.57
C SER A 135 -18.35 11.14 -7.36
N LYS A 136 -19.39 10.92 -6.55
CA LYS A 136 -20.38 11.95 -6.20
C LYS A 136 -19.78 13.12 -5.41
N TYR A 137 -18.82 12.85 -4.53
CA TYR A 137 -18.12 13.90 -3.80
C TYR A 137 -17.27 14.77 -4.74
N LEU A 138 -16.55 14.14 -5.67
CA LEU A 138 -15.74 14.84 -6.66
C LEU A 138 -16.61 15.66 -7.61
N GLU A 139 -17.75 15.14 -8.06
CA GLU A 139 -18.72 15.86 -8.90
C GLU A 139 -19.26 17.13 -8.23
N LYS A 140 -19.42 17.14 -6.91
CA LYS A 140 -19.88 18.33 -6.17
C LYS A 140 -18.79 19.37 -5.92
N LYS A 141 -17.52 18.96 -6.00
CA LYS A 141 -16.36 19.78 -5.59
C LYS A 141 -15.64 20.40 -6.80
N LEU A 142 -15.65 19.71 -7.94
CA LEU A 142 -15.10 20.16 -9.22
C LEU A 142 -16.17 20.91 -10.02
#